data_AF-A0A317CVU5-F1
#
_entry.id   AF-A0A317CVU5-F1
#
_cell.length_a   1.000
_cell.length_b   1.000
_cell.length_c   1.000
_cell.angle_alpha   90.00
_cell.angle_beta   90.00
_cell.angle_gamma   90.00
#
_symmetry.space_group_name_H-M   'P 1'
#
loop_
_entity.id
_entity.type
_entity.pdbx_description
1 polymer ?
#
loop_
_entity_poly.entity_id
_entity_poly.type
_entity_poly.pdbx_seq_one_letter_code
_entity_poly.pdbx_strand_id
1 'polypeptide(L)'
;RTLPAAPVFRPAPRPPERGDAPTEELLIFEQVNHWFHTDVVDGQDDREWSSPADDAWRTAAQATTPEVATTTNSGLPKRQPQRHLVPGGVTVPQQQQRSEYRDPAQVATAMAAYARGVATRRRTPINLGNT
;
A
#
# COMPACT_ATOMS: atom_id res chain seq x y z
N ARG A 1 -10.24 -60.36 2.02
CA ARG A 1 -8.82 -59.92 2.03
C ARG A 1 -8.84 -58.39 2.13
N THR A 2 -8.73 -57.89 3.35
CA THR A 2 -8.87 -56.46 3.70
C THR A 2 -7.47 -55.82 3.68
N LEU A 3 -7.30 -54.72 2.94
CA LEU A 3 -6.06 -53.95 2.94
C LEU A 3 -6.10 -52.93 4.10
N PRO A 4 -5.02 -52.71 4.85
CA PRO A 4 -4.99 -51.65 5.85
C PRO A 4 -4.92 -50.29 5.14
N ALA A 5 -5.89 -49.41 5.40
CA ALA A 5 -5.83 -48.01 5.02
C ALA A 5 -4.77 -47.31 5.89
N ALA A 6 -3.63 -46.95 5.30
CA ALA A 6 -2.65 -46.11 5.96
C ALA A 6 -3.14 -44.65 5.98
N PRO A 7 -2.93 -43.89 7.07
CA PRO A 7 -3.30 -42.48 7.11
C PRO A 7 -2.40 -41.67 6.15
N VAL A 8 -3.05 -40.92 5.25
CA VAL A 8 -2.40 -40.07 4.22
C VAL A 8 -1.75 -38.81 4.83
N PHE A 9 -1.91 -38.58 6.13
CA PHE A 9 -1.31 -37.42 6.81
C PHE A 9 0.07 -37.75 7.36
N ARG A 10 1.10 -37.28 6.67
CA ARG A 10 2.40 -36.99 7.29
C ARG A 10 2.29 -35.62 7.98
N PRO A 11 2.42 -35.51 9.31
CA PRO A 11 2.59 -34.21 9.93
C PRO A 11 3.87 -33.57 9.38
N ALA A 12 3.78 -32.30 8.97
CA ALA A 12 4.96 -31.53 8.56
C ALA A 12 5.97 -31.51 9.72
N PRO A 13 7.29 -31.57 9.44
CA PRO A 13 8.28 -31.40 10.48
C PRO A 13 8.02 -30.07 11.19
N ARG A 14 7.94 -30.11 12.52
CA ARG A 14 7.78 -28.91 13.33
C ARG A 14 8.96 -27.98 12.98
N PRO A 15 8.71 -26.71 12.59
CA PRO A 15 9.80 -25.77 12.42
C PRO A 15 10.60 -25.71 13.74
N PRO A 16 11.92 -25.50 13.68
CA PRO A 16 12.71 -25.34 14.91
C PRO A 16 12.01 -24.28 15.76
N GLU A 17 11.89 -24.55 17.07
CA GLU A 17 11.32 -23.57 17.97
C GLU A 17 12.07 -22.26 17.75
N ARG A 18 11.30 -21.19 17.58
CA ARG A 18 11.79 -19.82 17.45
C ARG A 18 12.42 -19.43 18.80
N GLY A 19 13.56 -20.03 19.11
CA GLY A 19 14.51 -19.51 20.06
C GLY A 19 15.35 -18.51 19.29
N ASP A 20 15.21 -17.24 19.64
CA ASP A 20 16.29 -16.27 19.83
C ASP A 20 17.59 -16.44 19.02
N ALA A 21 17.49 -16.76 17.72
CA ALA A 21 18.56 -16.42 16.81
C ALA A 21 18.48 -14.89 16.66
N PRO A 22 19.58 -14.15 16.88
CA PRO A 22 19.61 -12.75 16.50
C PRO A 22 19.18 -12.70 15.03
N THR A 23 18.59 -11.59 14.61
CA THR A 23 18.30 -11.32 13.20
C THR A 23 19.63 -11.20 12.44
N GLU A 24 20.39 -12.29 12.35
CA GLU A 24 21.65 -12.43 11.64
C GLU A 24 21.27 -12.50 10.15
N GLU A 25 21.05 -11.29 9.64
CA GLU A 25 21.49 -10.88 8.32
C GLU A 25 20.88 -11.69 7.18
N LEU A 26 19.55 -11.68 7.11
CA LEU A 26 18.89 -11.92 5.83
C LEU A 26 19.39 -10.86 4.86
N LEU A 27 20.03 -11.27 3.75
CA LEU A 27 20.54 -10.41 2.68
C LEU A 27 19.51 -9.36 2.19
N ILE A 28 18.21 -9.66 2.34
CA ILE A 28 17.12 -8.72 2.05
C ILE A 28 17.21 -7.43 2.89
N PHE A 29 17.67 -7.53 4.14
CA PHE A 29 17.82 -6.38 5.03
C PHE A 29 19.13 -5.64 4.77
N GLU A 30 20.22 -6.34 4.42
CA GLU A 30 21.48 -5.70 3.99
C GLU A 30 21.26 -4.81 2.75
N GLN A 31 20.57 -5.34 1.73
CA GLN A 31 20.33 -4.60 0.48
C GLN A 31 19.43 -3.37 0.67
N VAL A 32 18.46 -3.41 1.58
CA VAL A 32 17.52 -2.30 1.84
C VAL A 32 18.13 -1.26 2.80
N ASN A 33 19.03 -1.66 3.70
CA ASN A 33 19.67 -0.75 4.66
C ASN A 33 20.50 0.34 3.98
N HIS A 34 21.06 0.07 2.81
CA HIS A 34 21.82 1.07 2.04
C HIS A 34 21.00 2.30 1.60
N TRP A 35 19.66 2.24 1.64
CA TRP A 35 18.81 3.40 1.38
C TRP A 35 18.61 4.31 2.61
N PHE A 36 18.92 3.81 3.81
CA PHE A 36 18.67 4.49 5.08
C PHE A 36 19.94 4.94 5.80
N HIS A 37 21.13 4.51 5.35
CA HIS A 37 22.38 5.05 5.86
C HIS A 37 22.65 6.42 5.24
N THR A 38 22.73 7.43 6.11
CA THR A 38 23.35 8.71 5.79
C THR A 38 24.83 8.60 6.17
N ASP A 39 25.75 9.03 5.32
CA ASP A 39 27.17 9.10 5.68
C ASP A 39 27.35 10.09 6.83
N VAL A 40 27.31 9.60 8.07
CA VAL A 40 27.65 10.40 9.25
C VAL A 40 29.17 10.53 9.26
N VAL A 41 29.67 11.64 8.74
CA VAL A 41 31.06 12.01 8.90
C VAL A 41 31.24 12.49 10.34
N ASP A 42 31.92 11.68 11.15
CA ASP A 42 32.27 11.98 12.55
C ASP A 42 32.81 13.42 12.67
N GLY A 43 32.01 14.29 13.32
CA GLY A 43 32.44 15.63 13.73
C GLY A 43 31.67 16.82 13.14
N GLN A 44 30.61 16.62 12.34
CA GLN A 44 29.77 17.72 11.80
C GLN A 44 28.25 17.50 11.97
N ASP A 45 27.86 16.76 13.00
CA ASP A 45 26.49 16.29 13.26
C ASP A 45 25.64 17.24 14.12
N ASP A 46 25.83 18.55 13.94
CA ASP A 46 24.89 19.58 14.43
C ASP A 46 23.99 20.13 13.31
N ARG A 47 24.04 19.55 12.11
CA ARG A 47 23.06 19.86 11.06
C ARG A 47 21.80 19.03 11.30
N GLU A 48 20.98 19.51 12.24
CA GLU A 48 19.61 19.07 12.43
C GLU A 48 18.94 18.98 11.04
N TRP A 49 18.47 17.78 10.68
CA TRP A 49 17.81 17.56 9.40
C TRP A 49 16.63 18.53 9.30
N SER A 50 16.67 19.41 8.31
CA SER A 50 15.57 20.34 8.04
C SER A 50 15.14 20.23 6.59
N SER A 51 13.82 20.21 6.40
CA SER A 51 13.16 20.24 5.10
C SER A 51 12.25 21.47 4.99
N PRO A 52 12.04 22.02 3.79
CA PRO A 52 11.03 23.06 3.57
C PRO A 52 9.61 22.65 3.99
N ALA A 53 9.33 21.35 4.12
CA ALA A 53 8.04 20.85 4.60
C ALA A 53 7.87 21.05 6.11
N ASP A 54 8.93 21.24 6.89
CA ASP A 54 8.86 21.33 8.36
C ASP A 54 8.10 22.58 8.82
N ASP A 55 8.20 23.68 8.08
CA ASP A 55 7.40 24.89 8.32
C ASP A 55 5.90 24.62 8.09
N ALA A 56 5.58 23.84 7.05
CA ALA A 56 4.19 23.45 6.76
C ALA A 56 3.65 22.51 7.84
N TRP A 57 4.44 21.55 8.32
CA TRP A 57 4.09 20.67 9.43
C TRP A 57 3.85 21.45 10.73
N ARG A 58 4.73 22.39 11.07
CA ARG A 58 4.56 23.26 12.26
C ARG A 58 3.30 24.11 12.16
N THR A 59 3.01 24.66 10.99
CA THR A 59 1.80 25.46 10.75
C THR A 59 0.53 24.61 10.83
N ALA A 60 0.55 23.38 10.30
CA ALA A 60 -0.56 22.43 10.41
C ALA A 60 -0.84 22.00 11.86
N ALA A 61 0.22 21.77 12.65
CA ALA A 61 0.08 21.45 14.06
C ALA A 61 -0.63 22.57 14.84
N GLN A 62 -0.31 23.84 14.56
CA GLN A 62 -0.96 25.00 15.19
C GLN A 62 -2.46 25.11 14.84
N ALA A 63 -2.85 24.66 13.65
CA ALA A 63 -4.25 24.69 13.21
C ALA A 63 -5.15 23.64 13.90
N THR A 64 -4.59 22.69 14.66
CA THR A 64 -5.34 21.59 15.29
C THR A 64 -6.11 22.01 16.54
N THR A 65 -5.86 23.20 17.10
CA THR A 65 -6.58 23.73 18.27
C THR A 65 -7.73 24.64 17.84
N PRO A 66 -9.01 24.21 17.89
CA PRO A 66 -10.14 25.05 17.51
C PRO A 66 -10.52 26.03 18.62
N GLU A 67 -10.46 27.33 18.31
CA GLU A 67 -11.04 28.38 19.15
C GLU A 67 -12.55 28.54 18.82
N VAL A 68 -13.41 28.40 19.83
CA VAL A 68 -14.87 28.57 19.65
C VAL A 68 -15.20 30.06 19.65
N ALA A 69 -15.16 30.68 18.48
CA ALA A 69 -15.43 32.11 18.33
C ALA A 69 -16.92 32.49 18.39
N THR A 70 -17.84 31.55 18.14
CA THR A 70 -19.29 31.87 18.05
C THR A 70 -20.15 30.64 18.28
N THR A 71 -21.32 30.83 18.91
CA THR A 71 -22.35 29.80 19.08
C THR A 71 -23.59 30.11 18.24
N THR A 72 -24.35 29.09 17.88
CA THR A 72 -25.70 29.24 17.29
C THR A 72 -26.70 29.66 18.37
N ASN A 73 -27.91 30.06 17.98
CA ASN A 73 -28.99 30.39 18.93
C ASN A 73 -29.35 29.23 19.88
N SER A 74 -29.04 27.99 19.49
CA SER A 74 -29.20 26.78 20.30
C SER A 74 -27.98 26.46 21.19
N GLY A 75 -26.95 27.32 21.19
CA GLY A 75 -25.73 27.15 21.99
C GLY A 75 -24.66 26.23 21.38
N LEU A 76 -24.86 25.73 20.16
CA LEU A 76 -23.88 24.84 19.51
C LEU A 76 -22.71 25.66 18.93
N PRO A 77 -21.45 25.19 19.04
CA PRO A 77 -20.31 25.82 18.39
C PRO A 77 -20.51 25.94 16.88
N LYS A 78 -20.44 27.15 16.34
CA LYS A 78 -20.54 27.40 14.91
C LYS A 78 -19.17 27.14 14.25
N ARG A 79 -19.16 26.28 13.23
CA ARG A 79 -17.94 26.01 12.43
C ARG A 79 -17.73 27.10 11.37
N GLN A 80 -16.48 27.52 11.18
CA GLN A 80 -16.09 28.37 10.06
C GLN A 80 -15.48 27.49 8.96
N PRO A 81 -16.04 27.47 7.75
CA PRO A 81 -15.44 26.73 6.64
C PRO A 81 -14.04 27.28 6.34
N GLN A 82 -13.11 26.38 5.98
CA GLN A 82 -11.75 26.73 5.54
C GLN A 82 -10.86 27.48 6.56
N ARG A 83 -11.28 27.62 7.82
CA ARG A 83 -10.53 28.35 8.86
C ARG A 83 -9.16 27.77 9.20
N HIS A 84 -8.99 26.45 9.03
CA HIS A 84 -7.75 25.71 9.34
C HIS A 84 -6.91 25.42 8.09
N LEU A 85 -7.16 26.13 7.00
CA LEU A 85 -6.40 25.93 5.76
C LEU A 85 -5.00 26.54 5.91
N VAL A 86 -3.98 25.68 5.85
CA VAL A 86 -2.57 26.08 5.89
C VAL A 86 -2.04 26.29 4.46
N PRO A 87 -1.34 27.40 4.17
CA PRO A 87 -0.66 27.60 2.89
C PRO A 87 0.37 26.49 2.65
N GLY A 88 0.41 25.93 1.43
CA GLY A 88 1.34 24.84 1.08
C GLY A 88 0.73 23.45 1.06
N GLY A 89 -0.55 23.29 1.41
CA GLY A 89 -1.30 22.12 0.96
C GLY A 89 -1.23 22.04 -0.56
N VAL A 90 -1.01 20.83 -1.11
CA VAL A 90 -1.11 20.60 -2.56
C VAL A 90 -2.44 21.22 -2.97
N THR A 91 -2.39 22.25 -3.83
CA THR A 91 -3.60 22.71 -4.51
C THR A 91 -4.05 21.49 -5.26
N VAL A 92 -4.98 20.72 -4.69
CA VAL A 92 -5.65 19.66 -5.42
C VAL A 92 -6.32 20.48 -6.50
N PRO A 93 -5.85 20.42 -7.76
CA PRO A 93 -6.60 21.10 -8.79
C PRO A 93 -8.02 20.60 -8.62
N GLN A 94 -8.99 21.48 -8.77
CA GLN A 94 -10.38 21.06 -8.94
C GLN A 94 -10.49 20.40 -10.33
N GLN A 95 -9.64 19.39 -10.56
CA GLN A 95 -9.93 18.25 -11.39
C GLN A 95 -11.25 17.75 -10.82
N GLN A 96 -12.33 18.25 -11.43
CA GLN A 96 -13.49 17.43 -11.71
C GLN A 96 -12.93 16.03 -11.86
N GLN A 97 -13.29 15.11 -10.96
CA GLN A 97 -12.92 13.71 -11.08
C GLN A 97 -13.35 13.32 -12.49
N ARG A 98 -12.43 13.44 -13.44
CA ARG A 98 -12.61 13.00 -14.80
C ARG A 98 -12.48 11.52 -14.58
N SER A 99 -13.60 10.89 -14.24
CA SER A 99 -13.77 9.49 -14.53
C SER A 99 -13.33 9.39 -15.98
N GLU A 100 -12.19 8.74 -16.21
CA GLU A 100 -11.80 8.36 -17.56
C GLU A 100 -13.01 7.58 -18.08
N TYR A 101 -13.78 8.20 -18.96
CA TYR A 101 -14.96 7.55 -19.50
C TYR A 101 -14.45 6.40 -20.37
N ARG A 102 -14.61 5.18 -19.86
CA ARG A 102 -14.27 3.96 -20.58
C ARG A 102 -15.53 3.47 -21.28
N ASP A 103 -15.45 3.37 -22.60
CA ASP A 103 -16.52 2.81 -23.42
C ASP A 103 -16.71 1.32 -23.06
N PRO A 104 -17.89 0.91 -22.53
CA PRO A 104 -18.13 -0.47 -22.10
C PRO A 104 -18.02 -1.47 -23.26
N ALA A 105 -18.37 -1.07 -24.49
CA ALA A 105 -18.31 -1.95 -25.65
C ALA A 105 -16.85 -2.28 -26.01
N GLN A 106 -15.95 -1.30 -25.93
CA GLN A 106 -14.53 -1.51 -26.17
C GLN A 106 -13.90 -2.41 -25.11
N VAL A 107 -14.23 -2.20 -23.83
CA VAL A 107 -13.73 -3.03 -22.72
C VAL A 107 -14.20 -4.48 -22.86
N ALA A 108 -15.48 -4.69 -23.17
CA ALA A 108 -16.04 -6.03 -23.38
C ALA A 108 -15.36 -6.75 -24.55
N THR A 109 -15.11 -6.04 -25.65
CA THR A 109 -14.43 -6.58 -26.84
C THR A 109 -13.00 -7.01 -26.52
N ALA A 110 -12.26 -6.17 -25.80
CA ALA A 110 -10.88 -6.47 -25.38
C ALA A 110 -10.82 -7.69 -24.46
N MET A 111 -11.73 -7.77 -23.47
CA MET A 111 -11.81 -8.90 -22.54
C MET A 111 -12.20 -10.20 -23.26
N ALA A 112 -13.13 -10.16 -24.21
CA ALA A 112 -13.51 -11.33 -25.01
C ALA A 112 -12.36 -11.83 -25.91
N ALA A 113 -11.58 -10.92 -26.50
CA ALA A 113 -10.40 -11.28 -27.29
C ALA A 113 -9.35 -11.99 -26.42
N TYR A 114 -9.08 -11.45 -25.22
CA TYR A 114 -8.18 -12.07 -24.25
C TYR A 114 -8.65 -13.47 -23.84
N ALA A 115 -9.91 -13.62 -23.44
CA ALA A 115 -10.48 -14.89 -23.03
C ALA A 115 -10.38 -15.97 -24.13
N ARG A 116 -10.67 -15.60 -25.38
CA ARG A 116 -10.45 -16.49 -26.54
C ARG A 116 -8.99 -16.89 -26.69
N GLY A 117 -8.05 -15.96 -26.55
CA GLY A 117 -6.61 -16.25 -26.61
C GLY A 117 -6.14 -17.23 -25.53
N VAL A 118 -6.65 -17.09 -24.30
CA VAL A 118 -6.36 -18.01 -23.18
C VAL A 118 -6.98 -19.39 -23.43
N ALA A 119 -8.23 -19.46 -23.89
CA ALA A 119 -8.93 -20.71 -24.16
C ALA A 119 -8.27 -21.52 -25.28
N THR A 120 -7.86 -20.87 -26.37
CA THR A 120 -7.14 -21.53 -27.48
C THR A 120 -5.81 -22.12 -27.02
N ARG A 121 -5.08 -21.42 -26.13
CA ARG A 121 -3.80 -21.91 -25.58
C ARG A 121 -3.95 -23.14 -24.67
N ARG A 122 -5.13 -23.35 -24.07
CA ARG A 122 -5.43 -24.49 -23.18
C ARG A 122 -6.00 -25.71 -23.91
N ARG A 123 -6.27 -25.61 -25.21
CA ARG A 123 -6.69 -26.77 -26.01
C ARG A 123 -5.47 -27.59 -26.40
N THR A 124 -5.06 -28.49 -25.51
CA THR A 124 -4.26 -29.65 -25.88
C THR A 124 -5.18 -30.64 -26.60
N PRO A 125 -5.02 -30.91 -27.91
CA PRO A 125 -5.77 -31.96 -28.56
C PRO A 125 -5.28 -33.32 -28.03
N ILE A 126 -6.15 -34.00 -27.28
CA ILE A 126 -6.02 -35.43 -27.00
C ILE A 126 -6.22 -36.18 -28.31
N ASN A 127 -5.13 -36.72 -28.86
CA ASN A 127 -5.18 -37.65 -29.99
C ASN A 127 -5.95 -38.90 -29.56
N LEU A 128 -7.11 -39.14 -30.18
CA LEU A 128 -7.80 -40.42 -30.17
C LEU A 128 -7.10 -41.33 -31.16
N GLY A 129 -6.31 -42.28 -30.65
CA GLY A 129 -5.60 -43.29 -31.44
C GLY A 129 -5.86 -44.70 -30.93
N ASN A 130 -6.59 -45.46 -31.75
CA ASN A 130 -6.57 -46.91 -31.97
C ASN A 130 -6.96 -47.89 -30.84
N THR A 131 -8.12 -48.51 -31.02
CA THR A 131 -8.32 -49.97 -30.84
C THR A 131 -8.61 -50.58 -32.21
#